data_AF-A0A7V8AJT3-F1
#
_entry.id   AF-A0A7V8AJT3-F1
#
_cell.length_a   1.000
_cell.length_b   1.000
_cell.length_c   1.000
_cell.angle_alpha   90.00
_cell.angle_beta   90.00
_cell.angle_gamma   90.00
#
_symmetry.space_group_name_H-M   'P 1'
#
loop_
_entity.id
_entity.type
_entity.pdbx_description
1 polymer ?
#
loop_
_entity_poly.entity_id
_entity_poly.type
_entity_poly.pdbx_seq_one_letter_code
_entity_poly.pdbx_strand_id
1 'polypeptide(L)'
;MSVFFAFPDRPHVSPDAVLERLTTLHPKTIDLSLDRVWRLLQALDHPEAALPPVVHVAGTNGKGSVVAYLRAFLEAAGLDVHVYTSPHLVRFNERIRVTGRLLDDSALLVLLEEVERVNTGQPITFFEITTCAAFLAFARTRADVVLLETGLGGRLDATNVL
;
A
#
# COMPACT_ATOMS: atom_id res chain seq x y z
N MET A 1 -22.96 40.03 1.05
CA MET A 1 -21.98 39.86 2.15
C MET A 1 -21.92 38.37 2.48
N SER A 2 -21.12 37.62 1.73
CA SER A 2 -20.92 36.18 1.91
C SER A 2 -19.51 35.98 2.45
N VAL A 3 -19.45 35.53 3.69
CA VAL A 3 -18.24 35.34 4.48
C VAL A 3 -17.43 34.19 3.87
N PHE A 4 -16.23 34.49 3.36
CA PHE A 4 -15.22 33.48 3.05
C PHE A 4 -14.80 32.83 4.38
N PHE A 5 -15.16 31.57 4.59
CA PHE A 5 -14.49 30.74 5.58
C PHE A 5 -13.11 30.37 5.00
N ALA A 6 -12.09 31.15 5.35
CA ALA A 6 -10.72 30.66 5.25
C ALA A 6 -10.56 29.54 6.29
N PHE A 7 -10.56 28.29 5.83
CA PHE A 7 -10.04 27.21 6.64
C PHE A 7 -8.57 27.51 6.90
N PRO A 8 -8.10 27.52 8.16
CA PRO A 8 -6.68 27.71 8.44
C PRO A 8 -5.91 26.58 7.77
N ASP A 9 -4.88 26.93 6.98
CA ASP A 9 -3.91 25.98 6.43
C ASP A 9 -3.28 25.23 7.61
N ARG A 10 -3.74 24.01 7.85
CA ARG A 10 -2.98 23.07 8.68
C ARG A 10 -1.70 22.79 7.90
N PRO A 11 -0.51 22.78 8.54
CA PRO A 11 0.70 22.36 7.86
C PRO A 11 0.46 20.97 7.26
N HIS A 12 0.44 20.90 5.94
CA HIS A 12 0.24 19.67 5.20
C HIS A 12 1.56 18.90 5.22
N VAL A 13 1.63 17.86 6.05
CA VAL A 13 2.83 17.02 6.15
C VAL A 13 2.79 16.02 5.01
N SER A 14 3.66 16.21 4.00
CA SER A 14 3.76 15.33 2.84
C SER A 14 4.60 14.07 3.14
N PRO A 15 4.21 12.88 2.62
CA PRO A 15 5.01 11.65 2.71
C PRO A 15 6.21 11.61 1.75
N ASP A 16 6.35 12.58 0.84
CA ASP A 16 7.33 12.56 -0.25
C ASP A 16 8.77 12.40 0.24
N ALA A 17 9.15 13.09 1.32
CA ALA A 17 10.49 13.00 1.87
C ALA A 17 10.83 11.60 2.40
N VAL A 18 9.85 10.87 2.95
CA VAL A 18 10.05 9.48 3.40
C VAL A 18 10.13 8.56 2.20
N LEU A 19 9.22 8.73 1.23
CA LEU A 19 9.23 7.95 -0.01
C LEU A 19 10.57 8.09 -0.74
N GLU A 20 11.14 9.28 -0.82
CA GLU A 20 12.47 9.52 -1.41
C GLU A 20 13.57 8.75 -0.67
N ARG A 21 13.61 8.80 0.67
CA ARG A 21 14.58 8.00 1.46
C ARG A 21 14.45 6.51 1.18
N LEU A 22 13.22 5.99 1.13
CA LEU A 22 12.96 4.57 0.89
C LEU A 22 13.47 4.10 -0.47
N THR A 23 13.51 4.98 -1.48
CA THR A 23 14.11 4.62 -2.79
C THR A 23 15.61 4.35 -2.72
N THR A 24 16.32 4.88 -1.71
CA THR A 24 17.77 4.74 -1.56
C THR A 24 18.21 3.45 -0.86
N LEU A 25 17.27 2.71 -0.25
CA LEU A 25 17.57 1.47 0.50
C LEU A 25 18.00 0.30 -0.38
N HIS A 26 17.79 0.38 -1.69
CA HIS A 26 18.24 -0.64 -2.63
C HIS A 26 18.60 -0.03 -4.00
N PRO A 27 19.78 -0.35 -4.57
CA PRO A 27 20.26 0.28 -5.79
C PRO A 27 19.48 -0.14 -7.05
N LYS A 28 18.87 -1.33 -7.03
CA LYS A 28 18.00 -1.79 -8.13
C LYS A 28 16.55 -1.47 -7.82
N THR A 29 15.87 -0.88 -8.79
CA THR A 29 14.42 -0.66 -8.74
C THR A 29 13.64 -1.97 -8.80
N ILE A 30 14.15 -2.97 -9.52
CA ILE A 30 13.55 -4.31 -9.64
C ILE A 30 14.61 -5.35 -9.28
N ASP A 31 14.31 -6.15 -8.26
CA ASP A 31 15.10 -7.31 -7.87
C ASP A 31 14.14 -8.34 -7.27
N LEU A 32 13.76 -9.34 -8.08
CA LEU A 32 12.68 -10.26 -7.70
C LEU A 32 13.18 -11.33 -6.73
N SER A 33 12.89 -11.14 -5.44
CA SER A 33 13.07 -12.11 -4.34
C SER A 33 12.00 -11.87 -3.28
N LEU A 34 11.67 -12.89 -2.49
CA LEU A 34 10.74 -12.75 -1.36
C LEU A 34 11.46 -12.67 -0.01
N ASP A 35 12.76 -13.00 0.07
CA ASP A 35 13.47 -13.13 1.35
C ASP A 35 13.47 -11.83 2.17
N ARG A 36 13.61 -10.69 1.48
CA ARG A 36 13.62 -9.36 2.11
C ARG A 36 12.24 -8.98 2.65
N VAL A 37 11.18 -9.32 1.90
CA VAL A 37 9.79 -9.07 2.30
C VAL A 37 9.47 -9.93 3.51
N TRP A 38 9.75 -11.24 3.46
CA TRP A 38 9.51 -12.14 4.57
C TRP A 38 10.22 -11.71 5.86
N ARG A 39 11.49 -11.29 5.75
CA ARG A 39 12.24 -10.72 6.88
C ARG A 39 11.52 -9.52 7.49
N LEU A 40 11.06 -8.58 6.67
CA LEU A 40 10.39 -7.37 7.19
C LEU A 40 9.00 -7.70 7.77
N LEU A 41 8.23 -8.58 7.12
CA LEU A 41 6.92 -9.02 7.62
C LEU A 41 7.04 -9.73 8.96
N GLN A 42 8.04 -10.60 9.13
CA GLN A 42 8.34 -11.23 10.42
C GLN A 42 8.66 -10.17 11.49
N ALA A 43 9.45 -9.15 11.16
CA ALA A 43 9.78 -8.07 12.08
C ALA A 43 8.57 -7.15 12.41
N LEU A 44 7.54 -7.16 11.56
CA LEU A 44 6.27 -6.45 11.74
C LEU A 44 5.19 -7.31 12.42
N ASP A 45 5.55 -8.50 12.91
CA ASP A 45 4.62 -9.45 13.54
C ASP A 45 3.50 -9.94 12.60
N HIS A 46 3.87 -10.28 11.36
CA HIS A 46 3.04 -10.97 10.37
C HIS A 46 1.69 -10.28 10.03
N PRO A 47 1.68 -8.99 9.61
CA PRO A 47 0.43 -8.32 9.23
C PRO A 47 -0.29 -8.98 8.05
N GLU A 48 0.43 -9.65 7.16
CA GLU A 48 -0.10 -10.43 6.04
C GLU A 48 -1.04 -11.57 6.49
N ALA A 49 -0.80 -12.14 7.67
CA ALA A 49 -1.61 -13.22 8.22
C ALA A 49 -2.95 -12.72 8.83
N ALA A 50 -3.08 -11.41 9.06
CA ALA A 50 -4.26 -10.78 9.62
C ALA A 50 -5.14 -10.09 8.56
N LEU A 51 -4.82 -10.26 7.26
CA LEU A 51 -5.59 -9.67 6.19
C LEU A 51 -7.00 -10.32 6.08
N PRO A 52 -8.03 -9.54 5.71
CA PRO A 52 -9.28 -10.11 5.21
C PRO A 52 -9.05 -11.03 4.00
N PRO A 53 -10.06 -11.83 3.59
CA PRO A 53 -9.97 -12.62 2.36
C PRO A 53 -9.45 -11.79 1.18
N VAL A 54 -8.43 -12.31 0.48
CA VAL A 54 -7.73 -11.57 -0.57
C VAL A 54 -8.11 -12.10 -1.96
N VAL A 55 -8.47 -11.18 -2.86
CA VAL A 55 -8.49 -11.44 -4.30
C VAL A 55 -7.19 -10.89 -4.91
N HIS A 56 -6.29 -11.79 -5.27
CA HIS A 56 -4.98 -11.45 -5.81
C HIS A 56 -5.00 -11.47 -7.34
N VAL A 57 -4.68 -10.33 -7.96
CA VAL A 57 -4.82 -10.10 -9.40
C VAL A 57 -3.45 -9.97 -10.05
N ALA A 58 -3.07 -10.99 -10.80
CA ALA A 58 -1.87 -11.03 -11.62
C ALA A 58 -2.20 -10.96 -13.12
N GLY A 59 -1.25 -10.50 -13.94
CA GLY A 59 -1.42 -10.45 -15.40
C GLY A 59 -0.63 -9.32 -16.07
N THR A 60 -0.47 -9.43 -17.38
CA THR A 60 0.28 -8.44 -18.17
C THR A 60 -0.45 -7.10 -18.26
N ASN A 61 -1.75 -7.14 -18.58
CA ASN A 61 -2.59 -5.96 -18.80
C ASN A 61 -3.92 -6.08 -18.05
N GLY A 62 -4.57 -4.94 -17.79
CA GLY A 62 -5.94 -4.90 -17.28
C GLY A 62 -6.10 -5.17 -15.78
N LYS A 63 -5.01 -5.45 -15.04
CA LYS A 63 -5.03 -5.68 -13.59
C LYS A 63 -5.75 -4.55 -12.84
N GLY A 64 -5.28 -3.30 -12.98
CA GLY A 64 -5.94 -2.14 -12.39
C GLY A 64 -7.40 -1.96 -12.80
N SER A 65 -7.77 -2.26 -14.05
CA SER A 65 -9.18 -2.24 -14.50
C SER A 65 -10.03 -3.30 -13.81
N VAL A 66 -9.53 -4.53 -13.71
CA VAL A 66 -10.21 -5.63 -13.00
C VAL A 66 -10.40 -5.28 -11.53
N VAL A 67 -9.35 -4.78 -10.86
CA VAL A 67 -9.43 -4.31 -9.48
C VAL A 67 -10.46 -3.18 -9.34
N ALA A 68 -10.49 -2.22 -10.26
CA ALA A 68 -11.46 -1.13 -10.23
C ALA A 68 -12.91 -1.62 -10.39
N TYR A 69 -13.17 -2.59 -11.28
CA TYR A 69 -14.50 -3.17 -11.46
C TYR A 69 -14.93 -4.00 -10.24
N LEU A 70 -14.05 -4.87 -9.74
CA LEU A 70 -14.32 -5.66 -8.53
C LEU A 70 -14.63 -4.75 -7.34
N ARG A 71 -13.83 -3.71 -7.13
CA ARG A 71 -14.05 -2.71 -6.08
C ARG A 71 -15.45 -2.10 -6.21
N ALA A 72 -15.82 -1.63 -7.39
CA ALA A 72 -17.11 -1.01 -7.63
C ALA A 72 -18.28 -1.97 -7.34
N PHE A 73 -18.16 -3.25 -7.74
CA PHE A 73 -19.20 -4.25 -7.49
C PHE A 73 -19.33 -4.59 -6.00
N LEU A 74 -18.22 -4.77 -5.30
CA LEU A 74 -18.19 -5.12 -3.88
C LEU A 74 -18.67 -3.95 -3.00
N GLU A 75 -18.23 -2.72 -3.28
CA GLU A 75 -18.72 -1.53 -2.59
C GLU A 75 -20.23 -1.32 -2.85
N ALA A 76 -20.71 -1.54 -4.08
CA ALA A 76 -22.13 -1.46 -4.40
C ALA A 76 -22.97 -2.55 -3.69
N ALA A 77 -22.35 -3.67 -3.32
CA ALA A 77 -22.96 -4.70 -2.49
C ALA A 77 -22.90 -4.39 -0.98
N GLY A 78 -22.36 -3.23 -0.58
CA GLY A 78 -22.27 -2.79 0.81
C GLY A 78 -21.10 -3.38 1.59
N LEU A 79 -20.08 -3.91 0.89
CA LEU A 79 -18.88 -4.45 1.52
C LEU A 79 -17.80 -3.38 1.68
N ASP A 80 -17.06 -3.47 2.79
CA ASP A 80 -15.86 -2.67 3.04
C ASP A 80 -14.67 -3.30 2.31
N VAL A 81 -14.03 -2.51 1.43
CA VAL A 81 -12.98 -3.01 0.53
C VAL A 81 -11.66 -2.27 0.75
N HIS A 82 -10.59 -3.03 0.99
CA HIS A 82 -9.22 -2.55 0.87
C HIS A 82 -8.69 -2.78 -0.54
N VAL A 83 -7.86 -1.87 -1.04
CA VAL A 83 -7.27 -1.99 -2.38
C VAL A 83 -5.80 -1.60 -2.36
N TYR A 84 -4.96 -2.44 -2.96
CA TYR A 84 -3.58 -2.11 -3.32
C TYR A 84 -3.37 -2.22 -4.82
N THR A 85 -2.92 -1.13 -5.45
CA THR A 85 -2.67 -1.03 -6.89
C THR A 85 -1.32 -0.42 -7.21
N SER A 86 -0.82 -0.65 -8.43
CA SER A 86 0.40 0.01 -8.91
C SER A 86 0.47 0.09 -10.44
N PRO A 87 1.18 1.07 -11.02
CA PRO A 87 1.74 2.27 -10.37
C PRO A 87 0.65 3.29 -9.98
N HIS A 88 1.07 4.41 -9.40
CA HIS A 88 0.20 5.59 -9.22
C HIS A 88 0.39 6.56 -10.41
N LEU A 89 -0.57 7.47 -10.63
CA LEU A 89 -0.49 8.48 -11.68
C LEU A 89 0.10 9.80 -11.17
N VAL A 90 -0.39 10.33 -10.04
CA VAL A 90 0.03 11.64 -9.52
C VAL A 90 0.62 11.51 -8.12
N ARG A 91 -0.07 10.80 -7.22
CA ARG A 91 0.33 10.69 -5.81
C ARG A 91 0.44 9.25 -5.36
N PHE A 92 1.41 8.95 -4.50
CA PHE A 92 1.61 7.60 -3.99
C PHE A 92 0.36 7.01 -3.33
N ASN A 93 -0.42 7.84 -2.63
CA ASN A 93 -1.65 7.46 -1.95
C ASN A 93 -2.65 6.74 -2.85
N GLU A 94 -2.64 7.01 -4.16
CA GLU A 94 -3.49 6.32 -5.14
C GLU A 94 -3.34 4.80 -5.10
N ARG A 95 -2.19 4.31 -4.64
CA ARG A 95 -1.91 2.89 -4.50
C ARG A 95 -2.64 2.22 -3.36
N ILE A 96 -3.07 2.94 -2.32
CA ILE A 96 -3.59 2.33 -1.10
C ILE A 96 -4.96 2.94 -0.78
N ARG A 97 -5.99 2.09 -0.83
CA ARG A 97 -7.31 2.40 -0.29
C ARG A 97 -7.60 1.53 0.92
N VAL A 98 -8.01 2.18 2.00
CA VAL A 98 -8.44 1.54 3.24
C VAL A 98 -9.94 1.81 3.40
N THR A 99 -10.76 0.75 3.41
CA THR A 99 -12.23 0.84 3.56
C THR A 99 -12.85 1.84 2.56
N GLY A 100 -12.53 1.66 1.27
CA GLY A 100 -13.03 2.48 0.15
C GLY A 100 -12.37 3.86 -0.02
N ARG A 101 -11.59 4.34 0.96
CA ARG A 101 -10.98 5.69 0.93
C ARG A 101 -9.49 5.61 0.64
N LEU A 102 -8.98 6.57 -0.13
CA LEU A 102 -7.53 6.74 -0.26
C LEU A 102 -6.93 7.00 1.11
N LEU A 103 -5.82 6.33 1.41
CA LEU A 103 -5.04 6.61 2.60
C LEU A 103 -4.54 8.06 2.54
N ASP A 104 -4.78 8.86 3.58
CA ASP A 104 -4.30 10.25 3.61
C ASP A 104 -2.80 10.33 3.92
N ASP A 105 -2.21 11.50 3.65
CA ASP A 105 -0.77 11.74 3.77
C ASP A 105 -0.25 11.51 5.19
N SER A 106 -1.04 11.86 6.21
CA SER A 106 -0.63 11.70 7.61
C SER A 106 -0.62 10.23 8.03
N ALA A 107 -1.64 9.46 7.63
CA ALA A 107 -1.72 8.04 7.91
C ALA A 107 -0.65 7.27 7.12
N LEU A 108 -0.43 7.63 5.86
CA LEU A 108 0.62 7.05 5.03
C LEU A 108 2.01 7.33 5.62
N LEU A 109 2.29 8.56 6.03
CA LEU A 109 3.56 8.93 6.64
C LEU A 109 3.86 8.07 7.88
N VAL A 110 2.91 7.94 8.80
CA VAL A 110 3.06 7.13 10.02
C VAL A 110 3.41 5.68 9.69
N LEU A 111 2.72 5.09 8.72
CA LEU A 111 2.98 3.72 8.31
C LEU A 111 4.36 3.56 7.66
N LEU A 112 4.75 4.49 6.78
CA LEU A 112 6.04 4.46 6.11
C LEU A 112 7.21 4.61 7.09
N GLU A 113 7.12 5.54 8.04
CA GLU A 113 8.12 5.73 9.09
C GLU A 113 8.23 4.51 10.01
N GLU A 114 7.11 3.88 10.33
CA GLU A 114 7.10 2.67 11.13
C GLU A 114 7.82 1.52 10.42
N VAL A 115 7.49 1.23 9.16
CA VAL A 115 8.16 0.16 8.41
C VAL A 115 9.62 0.48 8.13
N GLU A 116 9.98 1.75 7.90
CA GLU A 116 11.38 2.19 7.74
C GLU A 116 12.18 1.91 9.03
N ARG A 117 11.63 2.30 10.18
CA ARG A 117 12.24 2.08 11.48
C ARG A 117 12.42 0.59 11.78
N VAL A 118 11.39 -0.22 11.54
CA VAL A 118 11.44 -1.68 11.75
C VAL A 118 12.41 -2.36 10.77
N ASN A 119 12.54 -1.84 9.55
CA ASN A 119 13.49 -2.35 8.58
C ASN A 119 14.96 -2.10 8.99
N THR A 120 15.25 -1.11 9.84
CA THR A 120 16.58 -0.82 10.39
C THR A 120 17.68 -0.61 9.34
N GLY A 121 17.33 -0.01 8.19
CA GLY A 121 18.26 0.26 7.10
C GLY A 121 18.74 -0.96 6.31
N GLN A 122 18.15 -2.14 6.54
CA GLN A 122 18.45 -3.34 5.77
C GLN A 122 18.01 -3.18 4.31
N PRO A 123 18.68 -3.83 3.35
CA PRO A 123 18.29 -3.77 1.94
C PRO A 123 16.85 -4.21 1.74
N ILE A 124 16.07 -3.38 1.06
CA ILE A 124 14.70 -3.63 0.64
C ILE A 124 14.35 -2.69 -0.50
N THR A 125 13.69 -3.20 -1.55
CA THR A 125 13.27 -2.35 -2.66
C THR A 125 12.10 -1.46 -2.25
N PHE A 126 11.93 -0.35 -2.97
CA PHE A 126 10.80 0.55 -2.77
C PHE A 126 9.45 -0.18 -2.82
N PHE A 127 9.25 -1.05 -3.82
CA PHE A 127 7.98 -1.79 -3.95
C PHE A 127 7.75 -2.75 -2.77
N GLU A 128 8.80 -3.43 -2.30
CA GLU A 128 8.72 -4.37 -1.17
C GLU A 128 8.33 -3.66 0.14
N ILE A 129 9.02 -2.57 0.50
CA ILE A 129 8.75 -1.87 1.76
C ILE A 129 7.38 -1.19 1.76
N THR A 130 6.95 -0.61 0.63
CA THR A 130 5.62 0.00 0.56
C THR A 130 4.50 -1.03 0.52
N THR A 131 4.77 -2.24 0.02
CA THR A 131 3.82 -3.37 0.11
C THR A 131 3.64 -3.80 1.57
N CYS A 132 4.73 -3.88 2.34
CA CYS A 132 4.65 -4.14 3.79
C CYS A 132 3.84 -3.06 4.53
N ALA A 133 4.02 -1.78 4.17
CA ALA A 133 3.21 -0.69 4.73
C ALA A 133 1.72 -0.82 4.41
N ALA A 134 1.37 -1.24 3.19
CA ALA A 134 -0.02 -1.50 2.81
C ALA A 134 -0.63 -2.65 3.62
N PHE A 135 0.08 -3.76 3.78
CA PHE A 135 -0.38 -4.87 4.64
C PHE A 135 -0.56 -4.45 6.08
N LEU A 136 0.35 -3.64 6.63
CA LEU A 136 0.20 -3.11 7.98
C LEU A 136 -1.05 -2.22 8.13
N ALA A 137 -1.36 -1.40 7.12
CA ALA A 137 -2.58 -0.59 7.10
C ALA A 137 -3.85 -1.46 7.09
N PHE A 138 -3.85 -2.50 6.25
CA PHE A 138 -4.98 -3.41 6.07
C PHE A 138 -5.21 -4.29 7.31
N ALA A 139 -4.15 -4.81 7.93
CA ALA A 139 -4.24 -5.60 9.15
C ALA A 139 -4.83 -4.80 10.33
N ARG A 140 -4.59 -3.48 10.37
CA ARG A 140 -5.06 -2.59 11.44
C ARG A 140 -6.47 -2.06 11.24
N THR A 141 -7.07 -2.26 10.06
CA THR A 141 -8.38 -1.70 9.72
C THR A 141 -9.30 -2.78 9.21
N ARG A 142 -10.50 -2.91 9.79
CA ARG A 142 -11.48 -3.89 9.32
C ARG A 142 -11.92 -3.60 7.88
N ALA A 143 -12.05 -4.67 7.12
CA ALA A 143 -12.70 -4.73 5.82
C ALA A 143 -13.18 -6.16 5.57
N ASP A 144 -14.08 -6.35 4.62
CA ASP A 144 -14.61 -7.66 4.24
C ASP A 144 -13.69 -8.37 3.24
N VAL A 145 -12.91 -7.61 2.45
CA VAL A 145 -12.08 -8.13 1.36
C VAL A 145 -10.93 -7.18 1.01
N VAL A 146 -9.80 -7.76 0.60
CA VAL A 146 -8.67 -7.05 0.01
C VAL A 146 -8.59 -7.35 -1.48
N LEU A 147 -8.50 -6.32 -2.32
CA LEU A 147 -8.14 -6.46 -3.73
C LEU A 147 -6.66 -6.10 -3.90
N LEU A 148 -5.85 -7.09 -4.25
CA LEU A 148 -4.40 -6.97 -4.29
C LEU A 148 -3.89 -7.12 -5.73
N GLU A 149 -3.33 -6.07 -6.31
CA GLU A 149 -2.67 -6.13 -7.62
C GLU A 149 -1.20 -6.51 -7.48
N THR A 150 -0.73 -7.49 -8.27
CA THR A 150 0.71 -7.77 -8.37
C THR A 150 1.44 -6.60 -9.05
N GLY A 151 2.63 -6.24 -8.56
CA GLY A 151 3.48 -5.25 -9.24
C GLY A 151 4.03 -5.79 -10.56
N LEU A 152 4.77 -6.89 -10.50
CA LEU A 152 5.41 -7.52 -11.66
C LEU A 152 5.37 -9.05 -11.58
N GLY A 153 4.80 -9.68 -12.61
CA GLY A 153 4.77 -11.13 -12.72
C GLY A 153 3.79 -11.76 -11.72
N GLY A 154 4.29 -12.28 -10.61
CA GLY A 154 3.48 -12.95 -9.59
C GLY A 154 4.31 -13.78 -8.62
N ARG A 155 4.94 -14.88 -9.07
CA ARG A 155 5.63 -15.85 -8.19
C ARG A 155 6.65 -15.24 -7.22
N LEU A 156 7.37 -14.20 -7.64
CA LEU A 156 8.40 -13.52 -6.85
C LEU A 156 8.03 -12.04 -6.61
N ASP A 157 6.76 -11.69 -6.82
CA ASP A 157 6.27 -10.34 -6.53
C ASP A 157 6.07 -10.18 -5.02
N ALA A 158 6.37 -8.99 -4.48
CA ALA A 158 6.24 -8.73 -3.05
C ALA A 158 4.83 -8.96 -2.49
N THR A 159 3.81 -8.95 -3.36
CA THR A 159 2.42 -9.26 -2.97
C THR A 159 2.12 -10.76 -2.85
N ASN A 160 3.02 -11.64 -3.30
CA ASN A 160 2.84 -13.09 -3.28
C ASN A 160 3.43 -13.73 -2.01
N VAL A 161 3.00 -13.20 -0.87
CA VAL A 161 3.40 -13.61 0.49
C VAL A 161 2.18 -13.89 1.37
N LEU A 162 1.05 -14.17 0.73
CA LEU A 162 -0.23 -14.52 1.35
C LEU A 162 -0.32 -16.03 1.64
#